data_AF-A0A8I1WLZ9-F1
#
_entry.id   AF-A0A8I1WLZ9-F1
#
_cell.length_a   1.000
_cell.length_b   1.000
_cell.length_c   1.000
_cell.angle_alpha   90.00
_cell.angle_beta   90.00
_cell.angle_gamma   90.00
#
_symmetry.space_group_name_H-M   'P 1'
#
loop_
_entity.id
_entity.type
_entity.pdbx_description
1 polymer ?
#
loop_
_entity_poly.entity_id
_entity_poly.type
_entity_poly.pdbx_seq_one_letter_code
_entity_poly.pdbx_strand_id
1 'polypeptide(L)'
;MFYEELKQIIRLVLQQGLSGQALMDALTADVNPTEIYASDDMLAMDSYFSLLHYASGEEVVADAEWKYFLDCLNGNRVYSLDEKLQMTDKNSIGGSV
;
A
#
# COMPACT_ATOMS: atom_id res chain seq x y z
N MET A 1 -10.02 9.36 8.28
CA MET A 1 -11.09 9.22 7.29
C MET A 1 -10.57 8.74 5.93
N PHE A 2 -9.32 8.25 5.86
CA PHE A 2 -8.70 7.68 4.66
C PHE A 2 -8.28 6.20 4.86
N TYR A 3 -8.36 5.67 6.08
CA TYR A 3 -8.01 4.28 6.37
C TYR A 3 -8.96 3.29 5.71
N GLU A 4 -10.25 3.60 5.63
CA GLU A 4 -11.21 2.66 5.05
C GLU A 4 -11.06 2.59 3.52
N GLU A 5 -10.78 3.74 2.91
CA GLU A 5 -10.49 3.92 1.50
C GLU A 5 -9.22 3.17 1.12
N LEU A 6 -8.13 3.35 1.89
CA LEU A 6 -6.88 2.61 1.70
C LEU A 6 -7.09 1.10 1.89
N LYS A 7 -7.82 0.67 2.94
CA LYS A 7 -8.14 -0.75 3.14
C LYS A 7 -8.93 -1.33 1.97
N GLN A 8 -9.93 -0.61 1.47
CA GLN A 8 -10.75 -1.05 0.35
C GLN A 8 -9.89 -1.23 -0.90
N ILE A 9 -9.06 -0.24 -1.23
CA ILE A 9 -8.19 -0.31 -2.40
C ILE A 9 -7.18 -1.46 -2.28
N ILE A 10 -6.53 -1.64 -1.13
CA ILE A 10 -5.60 -2.78 -0.93
C ILE A 10 -6.32 -4.13 -1.06
N ARG A 11 -7.58 -4.25 -0.61
CA ARG A 11 -8.38 -5.47 -0.84
C ARG A 11 -8.64 -5.71 -2.33
N LEU A 12 -8.88 -4.66 -3.12
CA LEU A 12 -9.04 -4.79 -4.58
C LEU A 12 -7.75 -5.26 -5.24
N VAL A 13 -6.59 -4.74 -4.81
CA VAL A 13 -5.27 -5.23 -5.27
C VAL A 13 -5.13 -6.73 -4.98
N LEU A 14 -5.34 -7.15 -3.73
CA LEU A 14 -5.18 -8.55 -3.31
C LEU A 14 -6.19 -9.53 -3.93
N GLN A 15 -7.45 -9.12 -4.09
CA GLN A 15 -8.52 -10.02 -4.52
C GLN A 15 -8.74 -10.04 -6.03
N GLN A 16 -8.48 -8.91 -6.70
CA GLN A 16 -8.80 -8.71 -8.10
C GLN A 16 -7.57 -8.41 -8.96
N GLY A 17 -6.38 -8.30 -8.36
CA GLY A 17 -5.16 -7.94 -9.08
C GLY A 17 -5.21 -6.52 -9.66
N LEU A 18 -5.96 -5.61 -9.01
CA LEU A 18 -6.11 -4.23 -9.46
C LEU A 18 -4.72 -3.55 -9.52
N SER A 19 -4.35 -3.04 -10.68
CA SER A 19 -3.05 -2.39 -10.92
C SER A 19 -3.14 -1.38 -12.07
N GLY A 20 -2.04 -0.67 -12.35
CA GLY A 20 -1.96 0.26 -13.47
C GLY A 20 -2.96 1.41 -13.40
N GLN A 21 -3.50 1.81 -14.56
CA GLN A 21 -4.45 2.92 -14.66
C GLN A 21 -5.71 2.70 -13.83
N ALA A 22 -6.24 1.47 -13.77
CA ALA A 22 -7.45 1.17 -13.01
C ALA A 22 -7.25 1.37 -11.49
N LEU A 23 -6.05 1.07 -10.98
CA LEU A 23 -5.69 1.39 -9.59
C LEU A 23 -5.54 2.90 -9.38
N MET A 24 -4.91 3.61 -10.33
CA MET A 24 -4.78 5.06 -10.25
C MET A 24 -6.13 5.79 -10.24
N ASP A 25 -7.07 5.30 -11.05
CA ASP A 25 -8.43 5.84 -11.10
C ASP A 25 -9.15 5.65 -9.76
N ALA A 26 -9.02 4.46 -9.15
CA ALA A 26 -9.58 4.18 -7.82
C ALA A 26 -8.96 5.07 -6.73
N LEU A 27 -7.63 5.24 -6.74
CA LEU A 27 -6.93 6.13 -5.81
C LEU A 27 -7.42 7.57 -5.95
N THR A 28 -7.58 8.07 -7.17
CA THR A 28 -8.00 9.46 -7.43
C THR A 28 -9.47 9.69 -7.10
N ALA A 29 -10.31 8.67 -7.27
CA ALA A 29 -11.74 8.76 -6.96
C ALA A 29 -12.01 8.74 -5.45
N ASP A 30 -11.32 7.87 -4.71
CA ASP A 30 -11.70 7.52 -3.35
C ASP A 30 -10.76 8.11 -2.28
N VAL A 31 -9.52 8.50 -2.62
CA VAL A 31 -8.53 8.98 -1.65
C VAL A 31 -8.22 10.46 -1.84
N ASN A 32 -8.36 11.25 -0.77
CA ASN A 32 -7.94 12.65 -0.75
C ASN A 32 -6.46 12.78 -0.34
N PRO A 33 -5.51 13.04 -1.27
CA PRO A 33 -4.09 13.14 -0.93
C PRO A 33 -3.78 14.30 0.01
N THR A 34 -4.57 15.37 -0.01
CA THR A 34 -4.37 16.54 0.87
C THR A 34 -4.54 16.16 2.34
N GLU A 35 -5.52 15.31 2.64
CA GLU A 35 -5.74 14.81 4.02
C GLU A 35 -4.62 13.89 4.48
N ILE A 36 -4.10 13.05 3.58
CA ILE A 36 -2.97 12.17 3.87
C ILE A 36 -1.74 13.00 4.21
N TYR A 37 -1.39 13.97 3.38
CA TYR A 37 -0.22 14.83 3.61
C TYR A 37 -0.32 15.68 4.87
N ALA A 38 -1.54 16.01 5.31
CA ALA A 38 -1.77 16.78 6.53
C ALA A 38 -1.84 15.92 7.80
N SER A 39 -1.78 14.58 7.69
CA SER A 39 -2.13 13.69 8.80
C SER A 39 -0.99 13.35 9.77
N ASP A 40 0.27 13.61 9.41
CA ASP A 40 1.48 13.10 10.11
C ASP A 40 1.45 11.57 10.36
N ASP A 41 0.56 10.83 9.67
CA ASP A 41 0.36 9.41 9.83
C ASP A 41 1.26 8.64 8.84
N MET A 42 2.35 8.10 9.38
CA MET A 42 3.33 7.37 8.60
C MET A 42 2.75 6.12 7.91
N LEU A 43 1.81 5.42 8.56
CA LEU A 43 1.17 4.24 7.97
C LEU A 43 0.32 4.66 6.76
N ALA A 44 -0.45 5.74 6.91
CA ALA A 44 -1.30 6.26 5.84
C ALA A 44 -0.48 6.73 4.63
N MET A 45 0.55 7.54 4.89
CA MET A 45 1.45 8.03 3.85
C MET A 45 2.13 6.88 3.12
N ASP A 46 2.73 5.95 3.85
CA ASP A 46 3.46 4.84 3.23
C ASP A 46 2.54 3.89 2.45
N SER A 47 1.36 3.58 2.98
CA SER A 47 0.35 2.78 2.26
C SER A 47 -0.07 3.46 0.96
N TYR A 48 -0.31 4.77 1.00
CA TYR A 48 -0.73 5.53 -0.17
C TYR A 48 0.37 5.63 -1.23
N PHE A 49 1.61 5.94 -0.84
CA PHE A 49 2.72 6.04 -1.78
C PHE A 49 3.07 4.68 -2.38
N SER A 50 3.04 3.58 -1.62
CA SER A 50 3.23 2.24 -2.20
C SER A 50 2.12 1.89 -3.20
N LEU A 51 0.86 2.26 -2.96
CA LEU A 51 -0.21 2.10 -3.95
C LEU A 51 0.02 2.96 -5.20
N LEU A 52 0.48 4.20 -5.03
CA LEU A 52 0.77 5.13 -6.11
C LEU A 52 1.92 4.61 -7.01
N HIS A 53 3.03 4.22 -6.41
CA HIS A 53 4.19 3.68 -7.13
C HIS A 53 3.89 2.30 -7.76
N TYR A 54 3.08 1.47 -7.10
CA TYR A 54 2.61 0.23 -7.70
C TYR A 54 1.69 0.48 -8.91
N ALA A 55 0.81 1.49 -8.82
CA ALA A 55 -0.05 1.88 -9.94
C ALA A 55 0.75 2.46 -11.13
N SER A 56 1.82 3.22 -10.86
CA SER A 56 2.70 3.78 -11.90
C SER A 56 3.71 2.76 -12.47
N GLY A 57 3.90 1.62 -11.80
CA GLY A 57 4.89 0.61 -12.15
C GLY A 57 6.31 0.95 -11.67
N GLU A 58 6.46 1.95 -10.80
CA GLU A 58 7.74 2.31 -10.16
C GLU A 58 8.16 1.30 -9.08
N GLU A 59 7.19 0.63 -8.45
CA GLU A 59 7.43 -0.32 -7.38
C GLU A 59 6.65 -1.62 -7.62
N VAL A 60 7.28 -2.77 -7.36
CA VAL A 60 6.59 -4.06 -7.27
C VAL A 60 6.43 -4.40 -5.80
N VAL A 61 5.19 -4.50 -5.35
CA VAL A 61 4.86 -4.78 -3.95
C VAL A 61 4.21 -6.15 -3.87
N ALA A 62 4.72 -7.03 -3.00
CA ALA A 62 4.21 -8.38 -2.88
C ALA A 62 2.95 -8.46 -2.01
N ASP A 63 2.15 -9.51 -2.18
CA ASP A 63 0.97 -9.81 -1.35
C ASP A 63 1.23 -9.78 0.17
N ALA A 64 2.43 -10.17 0.60
CA ALA A 64 2.80 -10.16 2.01
C ALA A 64 2.85 -8.72 2.57
N GLU A 65 3.36 -7.77 1.77
CA GLU A 65 3.42 -6.36 2.13
C GLU A 65 2.02 -5.73 2.12
N TRP A 66 1.17 -6.09 1.15
CA TRP A 66 -0.23 -5.67 1.14
C TRP A 66 -1.02 -6.17 2.35
N LYS A 67 -0.80 -7.43 2.75
CA LYS A 67 -1.40 -8.00 3.97
C LYS A 67 -0.87 -7.29 5.22
N TYR A 68 0.41 -6.96 5.26
CA TYR A 68 1.01 -6.20 6.35
C TYR A 68 0.35 -4.82 6.51
N PHE A 69 0.17 -4.08 5.42
CA PHE A 69 -0.56 -2.80 5.45
C PHE A 69 -1.98 -2.96 5.97
N LEU A 70 -2.73 -3.97 5.49
CA LEU A 70 -4.09 -4.23 5.98
C LEU A 70 -4.12 -4.53 7.48
N ASP A 71 -3.22 -5.36 7.99
CA ASP A 71 -3.16 -5.67 9.41
C ASP A 71 -2.89 -4.41 10.25
N CYS A 72 -2.00 -3.54 9.77
CA CYS A 72 -1.71 -2.27 10.43
C CYS A 72 -2.90 -1.31 10.39
N LEU A 73 -3.53 -1.13 9.23
CA LEU A 73 -4.70 -0.25 9.05
C LEU A 73 -5.91 -0.74 9.87
N ASN A 74 -6.04 -2.05 10.08
CA ASN A 74 -7.08 -2.64 10.93
C ASN A 74 -6.79 -2.49 12.43
N GLY A 75 -5.60 -2.02 12.82
CA GLY A 75 -5.17 -1.95 14.22
C GLY A 75 -4.81 -3.31 14.81
N ASN A 76 -4.67 -4.35 13.99
CA ASN A 76 -4.24 -5.69 14.43
C ASN A 76 -2.73 -5.77 14.63
N ARG A 77 -2.00 -4.80 14.06
CA ARG A 77 -0.54 -4.72 14.09
C ARG A 77 -0.08 -3.27 14.20
N VAL A 78 1.00 -3.02 14.93
CA VAL A 78 1.64 -1.71 14.96
C VAL A 78 2.53 -1.56 13.73
N TYR A 79 2.36 -0.48 12.99
CA TYR A 79 3.18 -0.18 11.82
C TYR A 79 4.65 0.06 12.19
N SER A 80 5.55 -0.48 11.38
CA SER A 80 7.00 -0.37 11.48
C SER A 80 7.59 -0.38 10.07
N LEU A 81 8.22 0.73 9.69
CA LEU A 81 8.91 0.83 8.40
C LEU A 81 10.03 -0.21 8.28
N ASP A 82 10.80 -0.43 9.35
CA ASP A 82 11.88 -1.41 9.35
C ASP A 82 11.37 -2.82 9.05
N GLU A 83 10.21 -3.17 9.57
CA GLU A 83 9.62 -4.48 9.32
C GLU A 83 9.14 -4.62 7.87
N LYS A 84 8.49 -3.58 7.33
CA LYS A 84 8.11 -3.54 5.91
C LYS A 84 9.31 -3.72 5.01
N LEU A 85 10.38 -2.95 5.22
CA LEU A 85 11.59 -3.01 4.39
C LEU A 85 12.24 -4.41 4.41
N GLN A 86 12.22 -5.11 5.55
CA GLN A 86 12.67 -6.50 5.62
C GLN A 86 11.81 -7.46 4.78
N MET A 87 10.53 -7.17 4.55
CA MET A 87 9.69 -7.94 3.64
C MET A 87 10.05 -7.65 2.19
N THR A 88 10.21 -6.38 1.83
CA THR A 88 10.63 -5.93 0.50
C THR A 88 11.99 -6.55 0.09
N ASP A 89 12.97 -6.55 1.00
CA ASP A 89 14.29 -7.15 0.76
C ASP A 89 14.20 -8.66 0.52
N LYS A 90 13.35 -9.37 1.28
CA LYS A 90 13.14 -10.81 1.09
C LYS A 90 12.46 -11.12 -0.25
N ASN A 91 11.60 -10.23 -0.74
CA ASN A 91 10.96 -10.35 -2.05
C ASN A 91 11.96 -10.11 -3.19
N SER A 92 13.00 -9.30 -2.94
CA SER A 92 14.07 -9.00 -3.90
C SER A 92 15.04 -10.17 -4.13
N ILE A 93 15.20 -11.07 -3.15
CA ILE A 93 16.14 -12.20 -3.21
C ILE A 93 15.59 -13.39 -4.04
N GLY A 94 14.31 -13.33 -4.46
CA GLY A 94 13.72 -14.26 -5.42
C GLY A 94 14.08 -13.97 -6.89
N GLY A 95 14.72 -12.83 -7.17
CA GLY A 95 15.12 -12.38 -8.51
C GLY A 95 16.62 -12.42 -8.72
N SER A 96 17.23 -13.60 -8.64
CA SER A 96 18.60 -13.84 -9.13
C SER A 96 18.72 -15.30 -9.52
N VAL A 97 18.49 -15.64 -10.80
CA VAL A 97 19.49 -15.80 -11.88
C VAL A 97 18.79 -15.78 -13.23
#